data_AF-X1H6T9-F1
#
_entry.id   AF-X1H6T9-F1
#
_cell.length_a   1.000
_cell.length_b   1.000
_cell.length_c   1.000
_cell.angle_alpha   90.00
_cell.angle_beta   90.00
_cell.angle_gamma   90.00
#
_symmetry.space_group_name_H-M   'P 1'
#
loop_
_entity.id
_entity.type
_entity.pdbx_description
1 polymer ?
#
loop_
_entity_poly.entity_id
_entity_poly.type
_entity_poly.pdbx_seq_one_letter_code
_entity_poly.pdbx_strand_id
1 'polypeptide(L)' 'VDFVGKGTGLLFFKGNSAEITWEKPDLRAKTLFLDREGNRIALTPGNVWIQIVPSDIKIQY' A
#
# COMPACT_ATOMS: atom_id res chain seq x y z
N VAL A 1 -10.40 13.04 -3.96
CA VAL A 1 -9.60 11.80 -3.80
C VAL A 1 -10.55 10.64 -3.97
N ASP A 2 -10.37 9.86 -5.02
CA ASP A 2 -11.10 8.60 -5.16
C ASP A 2 -10.35 7.54 -4.35
N PHE A 3 -11.07 6.80 -3.51
CA PHE A 3 -10.50 5.78 -2.63
C PHE A 3 -10.68 4.37 -3.21
N VAL A 4 -11.37 4.23 -4.34
CA VAL A 4 -11.56 2.98 -5.06
C VAL A 4 -10.61 2.96 -6.25
N GLY A 5 -9.88 1.86 -6.42
CA GLY A 5 -8.92 1.74 -7.51
C GLY A 5 -7.73 0.86 -7.15
N LYS A 6 -6.69 0.99 -7.97
CA LYS A 6 -5.44 0.24 -7.82
C LYS A 6 -4.25 1.16 -8.07
N GLY A 7 -3.12 0.88 -7.43
CA GLY A 7 -1.91 1.66 -7.60
C GLY A 7 -0.68 0.98 -7.03
N THR A 8 0.45 1.65 -7.16
CA THR A 8 1.73 1.26 -6.54
C THR A 8 1.96 2.05 -5.27
N GLY A 9 2.78 1.52 -4.38
CA GLY A 9 3.19 2.19 -3.15
C GLY A 9 4.51 1.66 -2.63
N LEU A 10 5.00 2.30 -1.57
CA LEU A 10 6.18 1.86 -0.84
C LEU A 10 5.76 1.41 0.57
N LEU A 11 6.17 0.23 0.97
CA LEU A 11 6.01 -0.30 2.31
C LEU A 11 7.32 -0.16 3.07
N PHE A 12 7.29 0.56 4.19
CA PHE A 12 8.40 0.61 5.13
C PHE A 12 8.13 -0.38 6.26
N PHE A 13 8.99 -1.37 6.40
CA PHE A 13 8.82 -2.43 7.39
C PHE A 13 10.14 -2.99 7.91
N LYS A 14 10.32 -3.10 9.23
CA LYS A 14 11.53 -3.61 9.88
C LYS A 14 12.84 -2.97 9.37
N GLY A 15 12.82 -1.67 9.08
CA GLY A 15 13.98 -0.95 8.53
C GLY A 15 14.27 -1.20 7.05
N ASN A 16 13.39 -1.92 6.34
CA ASN A 16 13.48 -2.14 4.90
C ASN A 16 12.34 -1.42 4.17
N SER A 17 12.58 -1.04 2.92
CA SER A 17 11.55 -0.54 2.01
C SER A 17 11.25 -1.60 0.94
N ALA A 18 9.98 -1.88 0.69
CA ALA A 18 9.54 -2.77 -0.36
C ALA A 18 8.53 -2.05 -1.27
N GLU A 19 8.64 -2.25 -2.58
CA GLU A 19 7.59 -1.82 -3.50
C GLU A 19 6.40 -2.78 -3.41
N ILE A 20 5.21 -2.20 -3.34
CA ILE A 20 3.96 -2.94 -3.20
C ILE A 20 2.94 -2.41 -4.20
N THR A 21 1.93 -3.22 -4.49
CA THR A 21 0.73 -2.78 -5.18
C THR A 21 -0.44 -2.79 -4.19
N TRP A 22 -1.38 -1.88 -4.38
CA TRP A 22 -2.61 -1.86 -3.60
C TRP A 22 -3.83 -1.88 -4.52
N GLU A 23 -4.88 -2.53 -4.06
CA GLU A 23 -6.16 -2.58 -4.75
C GLU A 23 -7.31 -2.46 -3.75
N LYS A 24 -8.31 -1.66 -4.10
CA LYS A 24 -9.54 -1.49 -3.33
C LYS A 24 -10.73 -1.54 -4.29
N PRO A 25 -11.48 -2.66 -4.34
CA PRO A 25 -12.54 -2.85 -5.32
C PRO A 25 -13.79 -2.02 -5.03
N ASP A 26 -14.05 -1.69 -3.76
CA ASP A 26 -15.17 -0.84 -3.37
C ASP A 26 -14.90 -0.06 -2.07
N LEU A 27 -15.76 0.90 -1.75
CA LEU A 27 -15.60 1.78 -0.57
C LEU A 27 -15.62 1.02 0.77
N ARG A 28 -16.35 -0.10 0.87
CA ARG A 28 -16.49 -0.91 2.08
C ARG A 28 -15.52 -2.09 2.14
N ALA A 29 -14.93 -2.47 1.01
CA ALA A 29 -13.91 -3.49 0.93
C ALA A 29 -12.62 -3.06 1.62
N LYS A 30 -11.89 -4.06 2.12
CA LYS A 30 -10.55 -3.87 2.65
C LYS A 30 -9.59 -3.57 1.49
N THR A 31 -8.68 -2.62 1.70
CA THR A 31 -7.54 -2.42 0.80
C THR A 31 -6.66 -3.66 0.86
N LEU A 32 -6.36 -4.22 -0.30
CA LEU A 32 -5.42 -5.32 -0.45
C LEU A 32 -4.04 -4.74 -0.72
N PHE A 33 -3.05 -5.14 0.07
CA PHE A 33 -1.65 -4.83 -0.18
C PHE A 33 -0.96 -6.10 -0.67
N LEU A 34 -0.36 -6.02 -1.85
CA LEU A 34 0.23 -7.13 -2.58
C LEU A 34 1.70 -6.82 -2.81
N ASP A 35 2.56 -7.83 -2.70
CA ASP A 35 3.96 -7.70 -3.07
C ASP A 35 4.15 -7.73 -4.60
N ARG A 36 5.40 -7.68 -5.06
CA ARG A 36 5.75 -7.77 -6.48
C ARG A 36 5.39 -9.12 -7.12
N GLU A 37 5.22 -10.17 -6.31
CA GLU A 37 4.84 -11.52 -6.77
C GLU A 37 3.31 -11.72 -6.77
N GLY A 38 2.54 -10.73 -6.29
CA GLY A 38 1.09 -10.79 -6.18
C GLY A 38 0.60 -11.49 -4.91
N ASN A 39 1.48 -11.77 -3.95
CA ASN A 39 1.08 -12.35 -2.67
C ASN A 39 0.55 -11.27 -1.73
N ARG A 40 -0.47 -11.59 -0.95
CA ARG A 40 -0.97 -10.69 0.10
C ARG A 40 0.09 -10.49 1.18
N ILE A 41 0.37 -9.23 1.48
CA ILE A 41 1.29 -8.86 2.54
C ILE A 41 0.58 -9.02 3.89
N ALA A 42 1.05 -9.97 4.69
CA ALA A 42 0.66 -10.09 6.09
C ALA A 42 1.38 -9.01 6.91
N LEU A 43 0.69 -7.91 7.20
CA LEU A 43 1.18 -6.89 8.12
C LEU A 43 1.32 -7.50 9.52
N THR A 44 2.45 -7.26 10.19
CA THR A 44 2.61 -7.72 11.57
C THR A 44 1.68 -6.96 12.50
N PRO A 45 1.23 -7.60 13.60
CA PRO A 45 0.46 -6.91 14.63
C PRO A 45 1.19 -5.66 15.14
N GLY A 46 0.50 -4.53 15.17
CA GLY A 46 1.06 -3.25 15.58
C GLY A 46 0.37 -2.06 14.92
N ASN A 47 1.00 -0.89 15.08
CA ASN A 47 0.51 0.34 14.46
C ASN A 47 0.84 0.33 12.96
N VAL A 48 -0.19 0.50 12.15
CA VAL A 48 -0.07 0.65 10.70
C VAL A 48 -0.43 2.09 10.36
N TRP A 49 0.51 2.78 9.71
CA TRP A 49 0.28 4.12 9.19
C TRP A 49 0.15 4.07 7.68
N ILE A 50 -0.97 4.52 7.14
CA ILE A 50 -1.23 4.57 5.69
C ILE A 50 -1.24 6.04 5.29
N GLN A 51 -0.29 6.43 4.45
CA GLN A 51 -0.23 7.77 3.88
C GLN A 51 -0.62 7.71 2.41
N ILE A 52 -1.73 8.37 2.08
CA ILE A 52 -2.18 8.52 0.69
C ILE A 52 -1.58 9.82 0.18
N VAL A 53 -0.80 9.73 -0.89
CA VAL A 53 -0.20 10.87 -1.56
C VAL A 53 -0.77 11.02 -2.98
N PRO A 54 -0.86 12.25 -3.49
CA PRO A 54 -1.09 12.50 -4.91
C PRO A 54 -0.05 11.78 -5.79
N SER A 55 -0.46 11.38 -7.01
CA SER A 55 0.38 10.59 -7.93
C SER A 55 1.56 11.37 -8.52
N ASP A 56 1.57 12.69 -8.39
CA ASP A 56 2.67 13.58 -8.80
C ASP A 56 3.80 13.66 -7.77
N ILE A 57 3.60 13.12 -6.55
CA ILE A 57 4.63 13.08 -5.52
C ILE A 57 5.56 11.87 -5.72
N LYS A 58 6.85 12.15 -5.85
CA LYS A 58 7.90 11.12 -5.81
C LYS A 58 8.27 10.80 -4.37
N ILE A 59 8.13 9.53 -3.98
CA ILE A 59 8.54 9.02 -2.67
C ILE A 59 9.98 8.53 -2.79
N GLN A 60 10.87 9.01 -1.92
CA GLN A 60 12.29 8.62 -1.86
C GLN A 60 12.63 8.10 -0.45
N TYR A 61 13.62 7.20 -0.37
CA TYR A 61 14.10 6.57 0.86
C TYR A 61 15.13 7.43 1.60
#